data_AF-A0A3D0S272-F1
#
_entry.id   AF-A0A3D0S272-F1
#
_cell.length_a   1.000
_cell.length_b   1.000
_cell.length_c   1.000
_cell.angle_alpha   90.00
_cell.angle_beta   90.00
_cell.angle_gamma   90.00
#
_symmetry.space_group_name_H-M   'P 1'
#
loop_
_entity.id
_entity.type
_entity.pdbx_description
1 polymer ?
#
loop_
_entity_poly.entity_id
_entity_poly.type
_entity_poly.pdbx_seq_one_letter_code
_entity_poly.pdbx_strand_id
1 'polypeptide(L)' 'MEQILIRNLPAGTKAALRARAKQHHSSVEAEARDVLTKALEGEHVSIVALLGTEDGADIEFEPERLGLTARSARL' A
#
# COMPACT_ATOMS: atom_id res chain seq x y z
N MET A 1 -9.88 24.26 5.89
CA MET A 1 -8.42 24.34 5.64
C MET A 1 -7.75 23.52 6.72
N GLU A 2 -7.07 22.45 6.34
CA GLU A 2 -6.38 21.56 7.29
C GLU A 2 -4.88 21.84 7.25
N GLN A 3 -4.20 21.76 8.40
CA GLN A 3 -2.78 22.10 8.52
C GLN A 3 -2.07 21.12 9.46
N ILE A 4 -0.85 20.73 9.08
CA ILE A 4 0.06 19.94 9.92
C ILE A 4 1.38 20.68 10.10
N LEU A 5 1.98 20.59 11.29
CA LEU A 5 3.30 21.12 11.59
C LEU A 5 4.26 19.97 11.90
N ILE A 6 5.22 19.73 11.01
CA ILE A 6 6.27 18.72 11.24
C ILE A 6 7.45 19.39 11.94
N ARG A 7 7.59 19.15 13.25
CA ARG A 7 8.74 19.60 14.04
C ARG A 7 9.88 18.60 13.95
N ASN A 8 11.12 19.07 14.11
CA ASN A 8 12.33 18.24 14.08
C ASN A 8 12.45 17.36 12.82
N LEU A 9 12.05 17.90 11.66
CA LEU A 9 12.19 17.20 10.39
C LEU A 9 13.67 16.83 10.17
N PRO A 10 14.00 15.58 9.79
CA PRO A 10 15.38 15.15 9.61
C PRO A 10 16.16 16.10 8.70
N ALA A 11 17.45 16.25 9.01
CA ALA A 11 18.35 17.06 8.21
C ALA A 11 18.34 16.57 6.75
N GLY A 12 18.16 17.51 5.82
CA GLY A 12 18.11 17.21 4.38
C GLY A 12 16.71 16.94 3.81
N THR A 13 15.71 16.53 4.60
CA THR A 13 14.37 16.21 4.07
C THR A 13 13.68 17.44 3.46
N LYS A 14 13.77 18.60 4.13
CA LYS A 14 13.24 19.86 3.56
C LYS A 14 13.99 20.29 2.29
N ALA A 15 15.29 19.98 2.20
CA ALA A 15 16.08 20.27 1.01
C ALA A 15 15.67 19.37 -0.16
N ALA A 16 15.41 18.09 0.09
CA ALA A 16 14.87 17.16 -0.89
C ALA A 16 13.49 17.60 -1.41
N LEU A 17 12.57 18.01 -0.52
CA LEU A 17 11.27 18.56 -0.93
C LEU A 17 11.41 19.82 -1.78
N ARG A 18 12.36 20.71 -1.46
CA ARG A 18 12.67 21.89 -2.29
C ARG A 18 13.21 21.53 -3.66
N ALA A 19 14.08 20.52 -3.73
CA ALA A 19 14.62 20.03 -5.00
C ALA A 19 13.51 19.47 -5.89
N ARG A 20 12.61 18.65 -5.33
CA ARG A 20 11.43 18.13 -6.06
C ARG A 20 10.50 19.24 -6.52
N ALA A 21 10.20 20.19 -5.64
CA ALA A 21 9.34 21.33 -5.97
C ALA A 21 9.89 22.14 -7.15
N LYS A 22 11.21 22.34 -7.19
CA LYS A 22 11.89 22.98 -8.32
C LYS A 22 11.78 22.16 -9.61
N GLN A 23 11.91 20.84 -9.53
CA GLN A 23 11.81 19.94 -10.69
C GLN A 23 10.38 19.88 -11.26
N HIS A 24 9.37 19.89 -10.40
CA HIS A 24 7.96 19.77 -10.78
C HIS A 24 7.27 21.13 -10.99
N HIS A 25 7.99 22.24 -10.86
CA HIS A 25 7.45 23.60 -10.93
C HIS A 25 6.26 23.82 -9.98
N SER A 26 6.34 23.22 -8.79
CA SER A 26 5.30 23.21 -7.77
C SER A 26 5.79 23.88 -6.48
N SER A 27 4.92 24.03 -5.49
CA SER A 27 5.32 24.50 -4.16
C SER A 27 5.86 23.36 -3.31
N VAL A 28 6.71 23.68 -2.33
CA VAL A 28 7.22 22.70 -1.34
C VAL A 28 6.07 22.03 -0.58
N GLU A 29 5.00 22.79 -0.35
CA GLU A 29 3.79 22.32 0.34
C GLU A 29 2.97 21.36 -0.54
N ALA A 30 2.86 21.64 -1.85
CA ALA A 30 2.24 20.74 -2.81
C ALA A 30 2.99 19.41 -2.90
N GLU A 31 4.33 19.44 -2.94
CA GLU A 31 5.16 18.23 -2.92
C GLU A 31 5.02 17.44 -1.62
N ALA A 32 4.99 18.13 -0.48
CA ALA A 32 4.80 17.48 0.81
C ALA A 32 3.42 16.80 0.86
N ARG A 33 2.38 17.46 0.34
CA ARG A 33 1.03 16.90 0.26
C ARG A 33 0.98 15.67 -0.65
N ASP A 34 1.54 15.75 -1.85
CA ASP A 34 1.60 14.63 -2.80
C ASP A 34 2.30 13.40 -2.21
N VAL A 35 3.44 13.59 -1.53
CA VAL A 35 4.16 12.49 -0.85
C VAL A 35 3.30 11.86 0.23
N LEU A 36 2.61 12.66 1.05
CA LEU A 36 1.73 12.14 2.10
C LEU A 36 0.53 11.41 1.52
N THR A 37 -0.12 11.96 0.48
CA THR A 37 -1.25 11.32 -0.20
C THR A 37 -0.82 9.95 -0.76
N LYS A 38 0.28 9.88 -1.50
CA LYS A 38 0.78 8.63 -2.07
C LYS A 38 1.20 7.61 -1.00
N ALA A 39 1.77 8.07 0.11
CA ALA A 39 2.14 7.19 1.21
C ALA A 39 0.91 6.58 1.90
N LEU A 40 -0.20 7.33 1.98
CA LEU A 40 -1.47 6.86 2.53
C LEU A 40 -2.24 5.97 1.53
N GLU A 41 -2.20 6.29 0.24
CA GLU A 41 -2.76 5.42 -0.83
C GLU A 41 -2.00 4.10 -0.96
N GLY A 42 -0.70 4.11 -0.65
CA GLY A 42 0.18 2.95 -0.66
C GLY A 42 0.03 2.00 0.53
N GLU A 43 -0.93 2.23 1.43
CA GLU A 43 -1.28 1.26 2.45
C GLU A 43 -1.82 0.01 1.73
N HIS A 44 -0.98 -1.03 1.65
CA HIS A 44 -1.33 -2.27 0.97
C HIS A 44 -2.67 -2.77 1.47
N VAL A 45 -3.71 -2.67 0.64
CA VAL A 45 -5.00 -3.24 0.95
C VAL A 45 -4.77 -4.73 1.09
N SER A 46 -4.92 -5.25 2.32
CA SER A 46 -4.68 -6.67 2.56
C SER A 46 -5.65 -7.49 1.71
N ILE A 47 -5.25 -8.71 1.33
CA ILE A 47 -6.17 -9.60 0.60
C ILE A 47 -7.48 -9.81 1.37
N VAL A 48 -7.42 -9.75 2.71
CA VAL A 48 -8.59 -9.80 3.60
C VAL A 48 -9.47 -8.56 3.43
N ALA A 49 -8.89 -7.36 3.32
CA ALA A 49 -9.65 -6.14 3.09
C ALA A 49 -10.26 -6.08 1.67
N LEU A 50 -9.66 -6.75 0.69
CA LEU A 50 -10.21 -6.86 -0.67
C LEU A 50 -11.31 -7.91 -0.81
N LEU A 51 -11.17 -9.05 -0.13
CA LEU A 51 -12.07 -10.20 -0.25
C LEU A 51 -13.13 -10.26 0.86
N GLY A 52 -12.93 -9.51 1.95
CA GLY A 52 -13.86 -9.47 3.07
C GLY A 52 -15.18 -8.83 2.67
N THR A 53 -16.27 -9.53 2.95
CA THR A 53 -17.64 -9.03 2.87
C THR A 53 -18.22 -8.97 4.29
N GLU A 54 -19.13 -8.03 4.58
CA GLU A 54 -19.66 -7.84 5.93
C GLU A 54 -20.37 -9.09 6.48
N ASP A 55 -21.02 -9.85 5.59
CA ASP A 55 -21.80 -11.04 5.95
C ASP A 55 -21.08 -12.37 5.63
N GLY A 56 -19.82 -12.33 5.20
CA GLY A 56 -19.13 -13.49 4.65
C GLY A 56 -19.67 -13.89 3.27
N ALA A 57 -19.10 -14.95 2.68
CA ALA A 57 -19.56 -15.50 1.41
C ALA A 57 -19.54 -17.03 1.51
N ASP A 58 -20.66 -17.68 1.13
CA ASP A 58 -20.70 -19.12 0.97
C ASP A 58 -19.95 -19.51 -0.30
N ILE A 59 -18.93 -20.36 -0.15
CA ILE A 59 -18.10 -20.84 -1.25
C ILE A 59 -18.50 -22.29 -1.54
N GLU A 60 -19.17 -22.51 -2.67
CA GLU A 60 -19.38 -23.87 -3.21
C GLU A 60 -18.05 -24.34 -3.83
N PHE A 61 -17.42 -25.33 -3.19
CA PHE A 61 -16.08 -25.79 -3.56
C PHE A 61 -16.12 -27.27 -3.96
N GLU A 62 -16.30 -27.51 -5.27
CA GLU A 62 -16.25 -28.84 -5.89
C GLU A 62 -15.08 -28.91 -6.89
N PRO A 63 -13.81 -29.00 -6.41
CA PRO A 63 -12.66 -28.99 -7.29
C PRO A 63 -12.53 -30.31 -8.06
N GLU A 64 -12.14 -30.22 -9.32
CA GLU A 64 -11.76 -31.40 -10.08
C GLU A 64 -10.52 -32.09 -9.48
N ARG A 65 -10.46 -33.42 -9.61
CA ARG A 65 -9.26 -34.17 -9.19
C ARG A 65 -8.09 -33.79 -10.08
N LEU A 66 -7.00 -33.34 -9.48
CA LEU A 66 -5.76 -32.95 -10.17
C LEU A 66 -5.04 -34.10 -10.91
N GLY A 67 -5.60 -35.32 -10.96
CA GLY A 67 -4.96 -36.49 -11.56
C GLY A 67 -3.66 -36.93 -10.87
N LEU A 68 -3.35 -36.38 -9.70
CA LEU A 68 -2.12 -36.66 -8.97
C LEU A 68 -2.21 -38.01 -8.26
N THR A 69 -1.19 -38.83 -8.44
CA THR A 69 -1.02 -40.07 -7.69
C THR A 69 -0.10 -39.81 -6.50
N ALA A 70 -0.51 -40.24 -5.31
CA ALA A 70 0.32 -40.15 -4.12
C ALA A 70 1.60 -40.98 -4.32
N ARG A 71 2.76 -40.37 -4.13
CA ARG A 71 4.01 -41.13 -4.00
C ARG A 71 4.05 -41.73 -2.61
N SER A 72 3.99 -43.05 -2.51
CA SER A 72 4.22 -43.76 -1.26
C SER A 72 5.67 -43.55 -0.82
N ALA A 73 5.87 -42.94 0.34
CA ALA A 73 7.16 -42.93 1.00
C ALA A 73 7.53 -44.38 1.34
N ARG A 74 8.70 -44.85 0.89
CA ARG A 74 9.26 -46.10 1.40
C ARG A 74 9.78 -45.83 2.80
N LEU A 75 9.11 -46.40 3.79
CA LEU A 75 9.61 -46.52 5.17
C LEU A 75 10.70 -47.61 5.21
#